data_AF-A0A3M0YIK1-F1
#
_entry.id   AF-A0A3M0YIK1-F1
#
_cell.length_a   1.000
_cell.length_b   1.000
_cell.length_c   1.000
_cell.angle_alpha   90.00
_cell.angle_beta   90.00
_cell.angle_gamma   90.00
#
_symmetry.space_group_name_H-M   'P 1'
#
loop_
_entity.id
_entity.type
_entity.pdbx_description
1 polymer ?
#
loop_
_entity_poly.entity_id
_entity_poly.type
_entity_poly.pdbx_seq_one_letter_code
_entity_poly.pdbx_strand_id
1 'polypeptide(L)'
;MLGLALAAIVPSAALAEKTASSPDAKPNVEKAQVIPSGPPPLPKVAPPPLPTKQPGPPPLPKAQFWAAIDGQQKGPLTLADIKRMIQEKRITKDTLVWKEGTKTWVEAQKIPEIAKLFPKGPPPISDKLRIKRFLVGHWTGETQLTLGGVTESVLIDVTYHEDGTLSGTQTHTSPSPMEGIPPSNVVVVVEGTWEVKAASKDTFTLVEKVKGYMPGMPAISETHTSRWEIVDNDTIRNLEKGYELHRAY
;
A
#
# COMPACT_ATOMS: atom_id res chain seq x y z
N MET A 1 -16.45 39.35 5.03
CA MET A 1 -16.66 38.19 5.90
C MET A 1 -15.61 37.17 5.54
N LEU A 2 -14.86 36.71 6.54
CA LEU A 2 -13.73 35.79 6.38
C LEU A 2 -14.25 34.45 5.81
N GLY A 3 -14.02 34.23 4.51
CA GLY A 3 -14.43 33.02 3.81
C GLY A 3 -13.43 31.89 4.03
N LEU A 4 -13.14 31.56 5.30
CA LEU A 4 -12.43 30.33 5.61
C LEU A 4 -13.43 29.19 5.31
N ALA A 5 -13.37 28.61 4.11
CA ALA A 5 -14.14 27.41 3.85
C ALA A 5 -13.63 26.33 4.80
N LEU A 6 -14.56 25.62 5.47
CA LEU A 6 -14.31 24.59 6.47
C LEU A 6 -13.27 23.51 6.10
N ALA A 7 -12.83 23.43 4.84
CA ALA A 7 -12.16 22.28 4.22
C ALA A 7 -10.61 22.25 4.33
N ALA A 8 -9.99 23.04 5.20
CA ALA A 8 -8.53 23.22 5.21
C ALA A 8 -7.88 23.01 6.59
N ILE A 9 -8.38 22.08 7.40
CA ILE A 9 -7.78 21.76 8.71
C ILE A 9 -6.58 20.80 8.57
N VAL A 10 -6.33 20.31 7.35
CA VAL A 10 -5.08 19.65 6.99
C VAL A 10 -4.63 20.12 5.60
N PRO A 11 -3.34 20.42 5.39
CA PRO A 11 -2.72 20.61 4.09
C PRO A 11 -3.18 19.61 3.05
N SER A 12 -3.45 18.35 3.44
CA SER A 12 -3.92 17.27 2.57
C SER A 12 -5.38 17.43 2.07
N ALA A 13 -6.18 18.36 2.59
CA ALA A 13 -7.63 18.45 2.35
C ALA A 13 -8.07 19.50 1.31
N ALA A 14 -7.42 20.67 1.26
CA ALA A 14 -7.78 21.74 0.32
C ALA A 14 -7.34 21.45 -1.13
N LEU A 15 -8.18 20.70 -1.85
CA LEU A 15 -8.43 20.64 -3.30
C LEU A 15 -9.17 19.32 -3.60
N ALA A 16 -10.27 19.07 -2.89
CA ALA A 16 -11.25 18.05 -3.28
C ALA A 16 -12.43 18.69 -4.04
N GLU A 17 -12.17 19.68 -4.90
CA GLU A 17 -13.11 20.06 -5.95
C GLU A 17 -12.80 19.25 -7.22
N LYS A 18 -13.46 18.09 -7.28
CA LYS A 18 -14.01 17.45 -8.48
C LYS A 18 -13.36 17.84 -9.83
N THR A 19 -12.24 17.19 -10.16
CA THR A 19 -11.94 16.78 -11.54
C THR A 19 -11.26 15.41 -11.54
N ALA A 20 -12.07 14.36 -11.44
CA ALA A 20 -11.68 13.11 -12.07
C ALA A 20 -11.74 13.33 -13.59
N SER A 21 -10.61 13.59 -14.22
CA SER A 21 -10.42 13.36 -15.65
C SER A 21 -9.09 12.67 -15.86
N SER A 22 -9.22 11.35 -15.98
CA SER A 22 -8.20 10.45 -16.50
C SER A 22 -7.80 10.88 -17.92
N PRO A 23 -6.50 11.02 -18.23
CA PRO A 23 -6.06 11.02 -19.61
C PRO A 23 -5.99 9.59 -20.15
N ASP A 24 -6.39 9.48 -21.42
CA ASP A 24 -6.31 8.34 -22.33
C ASP A 24 -5.19 7.31 -22.12
N ALA A 25 -5.58 6.04 -22.18
CA ALA A 25 -4.87 5.04 -22.97
C ALA A 25 -5.89 4.08 -23.60
N LYS A 26 -6.17 4.27 -24.90
CA LYS A 26 -6.79 3.25 -25.76
C LYS A 26 -5.87 2.03 -25.86
N PRO A 27 -6.42 0.83 -26.07
CA PRO A 27 -6.47 0.37 -27.46
C PRO A 27 -7.86 -0.10 -27.90
N ASN A 28 -8.22 0.31 -29.11
CA ASN A 28 -9.26 -0.28 -29.93
C ASN A 28 -8.69 -1.50 -30.65
N VAL A 29 -9.33 -2.67 -30.59
CA VAL A 29 -9.53 -3.54 -31.75
C VAL A 29 -10.88 -4.24 -31.62
N GLU A 30 -11.61 -4.21 -32.73
CA GLU A 30 -13.03 -4.44 -32.92
C GLU A 30 -13.38 -5.90 -33.31
N LYS A 31 -14.57 -6.33 -32.87
CA LYS A 31 -15.54 -7.33 -33.39
C LYS A 31 -15.16 -8.78 -33.80
N ALA A 32 -15.82 -9.70 -33.08
CA ALA A 32 -16.83 -10.70 -33.51
C ALA A 32 -16.66 -11.50 -34.82
N GLN A 33 -16.80 -12.85 -34.73
CA GLN A 33 -17.88 -13.70 -35.31
C GLN A 33 -17.47 -15.21 -35.40
N VAL A 34 -18.18 -16.08 -34.66
CA VAL A 34 -18.79 -17.42 -34.99
C VAL A 34 -18.01 -18.54 -35.77
N ILE A 35 -17.92 -19.74 -35.14
CA ILE A 35 -17.73 -21.20 -35.53
C ILE A 35 -17.93 -21.67 -37.01
N PRO A 36 -17.64 -22.94 -37.45
CA PRO A 36 -16.94 -24.14 -36.87
C PRO A 36 -15.96 -24.84 -37.88
N SER A 37 -15.46 -26.05 -37.54
CA SER A 37 -15.17 -27.23 -38.42
C SER A 37 -13.75 -27.79 -38.31
N GLY A 38 -13.62 -29.03 -37.82
CA GLY A 38 -12.38 -29.82 -37.98
C GLY A 38 -12.25 -30.40 -39.40
N PRO A 39 -11.02 -30.71 -39.85
CA PRO A 39 -10.80 -31.87 -40.72
C PRO A 39 -9.42 -32.54 -40.46
N PRO A 40 -8.95 -33.48 -41.31
CA PRO A 40 -9.10 -34.94 -41.30
C PRO A 40 -7.82 -35.70 -40.82
N PRO A 41 -7.81 -37.05 -40.68
CA PRO A 41 -6.56 -37.81 -40.49
C PRO A 41 -5.89 -38.13 -41.84
N LEU A 42 -4.55 -38.26 -41.90
CA LEU A 42 -3.72 -38.98 -42.92
C LEU A 42 -2.22 -38.70 -42.63
N PRO A 43 -1.22 -39.47 -43.13
CA PRO A 43 -1.03 -40.92 -43.27
C PRO A 43 0.17 -41.45 -42.42
N LYS A 44 0.21 -42.75 -42.10
CA LYS A 44 1.39 -43.40 -41.50
C LYS A 44 2.51 -43.51 -42.54
N VAL A 45 3.65 -42.86 -42.30
CA VAL A 45 4.93 -43.18 -42.96
C VAL A 45 5.98 -43.35 -41.88
N ALA A 46 6.55 -44.56 -41.77
CA ALA A 46 7.61 -44.90 -40.83
C ALA A 46 8.98 -44.57 -41.43
N PRO A 47 9.86 -43.82 -40.72
CA PRO A 47 11.29 -43.76 -41.03
C PRO A 47 12.06 -44.95 -40.40
N PRO A 48 13.23 -45.34 -40.95
CA PRO A 48 14.02 -46.49 -40.50
C PRO A 48 14.68 -46.28 -39.12
N PRO A 49 15.01 -47.35 -38.37
CA PRO A 49 15.55 -47.23 -37.01
C PRO A 49 16.99 -46.70 -37.00
N LEU A 50 17.24 -45.63 -36.24
CA LEU A 50 18.56 -45.14 -35.86
C LEU A 50 18.94 -45.64 -34.45
N PRO A 51 20.24 -45.78 -34.15
CA PRO A 51 20.77 -46.57 -33.03
C PRO A 51 20.43 -46.01 -31.64
N THR A 52 20.27 -46.94 -30.70
CA THR A 52 19.82 -46.74 -29.31
C THR A 52 20.69 -45.76 -28.52
N LYS A 53 20.15 -44.59 -28.18
CA LYS A 53 20.61 -43.77 -27.05
C LYS A 53 20.37 -44.52 -25.74
N GLN A 54 21.43 -44.77 -24.98
CA GLN A 54 21.37 -45.25 -23.60
C GLN A 54 20.36 -44.43 -22.78
N PRO A 55 19.46 -45.06 -21.99
CA PRO A 55 18.63 -44.34 -21.04
C PRO A 55 19.52 -43.70 -19.98
N GLY A 56 19.54 -42.37 -19.95
CA GLY A 56 19.94 -41.65 -18.74
C GLY A 56 18.97 -42.01 -17.59
N PRO A 57 19.42 -41.94 -16.33
CA PRO A 57 18.58 -42.27 -15.18
C PRO A 57 17.26 -41.46 -15.24
N PRO A 58 16.11 -42.08 -14.89
CA PRO A 58 14.82 -41.41 -14.94
C PRO A 58 14.85 -40.08 -14.16
N PRO A 59 14.24 -39.00 -14.68
CA PRO A 59 14.04 -37.78 -13.91
C PRO A 59 13.28 -38.13 -12.62
N LEU A 60 13.88 -37.84 -11.47
CA LEU A 60 13.21 -38.05 -10.18
C LEU A 60 11.89 -37.24 -10.17
N PRO A 61 10.78 -37.82 -9.68
CA PRO A 61 9.52 -37.09 -9.57
C PRO A 61 9.73 -35.86 -8.67
N LYS A 62 9.42 -34.67 -9.20
CA LYS A 62 9.44 -33.43 -8.42
C LYS A 62 8.34 -33.54 -7.37
N ALA A 63 8.69 -33.41 -6.10
CA ALA A 63 7.71 -33.49 -5.00
C ALA A 63 6.55 -32.49 -5.24
N GLN A 64 5.34 -33.02 -5.31
CA GLN A 64 4.09 -32.26 -5.47
C GLN A 64 3.39 -32.17 -4.12
N PHE A 65 2.97 -30.96 -3.75
CA PHE A 65 2.32 -30.66 -2.48
C PHE A 65 0.91 -30.13 -2.70
N TRP A 66 0.02 -30.33 -1.74
CA TRP A 66 -1.30 -29.72 -1.70
C TRP A 66 -1.47 -29.04 -0.35
N ALA A 67 -1.96 -27.81 -0.33
CA ALA A 67 -2.21 -27.06 0.91
C ALA A 67 -3.70 -26.75 1.05
N ALA A 68 -4.22 -26.84 2.28
CA ALA A 68 -5.56 -26.38 2.62
C ALA A 68 -5.51 -24.89 2.94
N ILE A 69 -5.91 -24.05 1.98
CA ILE A 69 -5.89 -22.58 2.08
C ILE A 69 -7.34 -22.10 1.97
N ASP A 70 -7.79 -21.28 2.92
CA ASP A 70 -9.17 -20.75 2.96
C ASP A 70 -10.24 -21.86 2.93
N GLY A 71 -9.96 -23.01 3.54
CA GLY A 71 -10.85 -24.18 3.56
C GLY A 71 -10.89 -24.98 2.25
N GLN A 72 -10.09 -24.60 1.24
CA GLN A 72 -10.01 -25.30 -0.04
C GLN A 72 -8.63 -25.95 -0.25
N GLN A 73 -8.63 -27.12 -0.89
CA GLN A 73 -7.40 -27.76 -1.33
C GLN A 73 -6.83 -27.02 -2.55
N LYS A 74 -5.57 -26.58 -2.47
CA LYS A 74 -4.81 -26.02 -3.58
C LYS A 74 -3.58 -26.87 -3.88
N GLY A 75 -3.44 -27.29 -5.14
CA GLY A 75 -2.26 -28.00 -5.65
C GLY A 75 -2.51 -28.65 -7.00
N PRO A 76 -1.50 -29.30 -7.60
CA PRO A 76 -0.15 -29.52 -7.05
C PRO A 76 0.70 -28.24 -7.02
N LEU A 77 1.31 -27.97 -5.86
CA LEU A 77 2.24 -26.88 -5.57
C LEU A 77 3.67 -27.43 -5.53
N THR A 78 4.63 -26.64 -6.00
CA THR A 78 6.05 -26.94 -5.81
C THR A 78 6.56 -26.40 -4.47
N LEU A 79 7.74 -26.82 -4.01
CA LEU A 79 8.41 -26.19 -2.86
C LEU A 79 8.61 -24.69 -3.04
N ALA A 80 8.84 -24.22 -4.28
CA ALA A 80 8.97 -22.80 -4.58
C ALA A 80 7.63 -22.05 -4.41
N ASP A 81 6.52 -22.65 -4.85
CA ASP A 81 5.18 -22.09 -4.62
C ASP A 81 4.84 -22.02 -3.13
N ILE A 82 5.16 -23.08 -2.38
CA ILE A 82 4.97 -23.09 -0.92
C ILE A 82 5.81 -22.00 -0.26
N LYS A 83 7.08 -21.84 -0.66
CA LYS A 83 7.94 -20.77 -0.15
C LYS A 83 7.34 -19.39 -0.40
N ARG A 84 6.85 -19.13 -1.62
CA ARG A 84 6.17 -17.87 -1.97
C ARG A 84 4.91 -17.67 -1.10
N MET A 85 4.08 -18.71 -0.95
CA MET A 85 2.86 -18.64 -0.14
C MET A 85 3.13 -18.45 1.37
N ILE A 86 4.25 -18.97 1.89
CA ILE A 86 4.71 -18.70 3.26
C ILE A 86 5.09 -17.22 3.41
N GLN A 87 5.79 -16.64 2.43
CA GLN A 87 6.15 -15.21 2.42
C GLN A 87 4.92 -14.31 2.34
N GLU A 88 3.91 -14.71 1.56
CA GLU A 88 2.61 -14.05 1.46
C GLU A 88 1.71 -14.27 2.69
N LYS A 89 2.17 -15.01 3.71
CA LYS A 89 1.40 -15.40 4.92
C LYS A 89 0.13 -16.22 4.64
N ARG A 90 0.03 -16.85 3.47
CA ARG A 90 -1.09 -17.73 3.11
C ARG A 90 -0.92 -19.15 3.64
N ILE A 91 0.33 -19.57 3.85
CA ILE A 91 0.67 -20.82 4.53
C ILE A 91 1.41 -20.46 5.82
N THR A 92 0.83 -20.86 6.95
CA THR A 92 1.43 -20.76 8.28
C THR A 92 1.95 -22.13 8.73
N LYS A 93 2.61 -22.18 9.90
CA LYS A 93 3.13 -23.43 10.47
C LYS A 93 2.03 -24.48 10.68
N ASP A 94 0.82 -24.02 10.97
CA ASP A 94 -0.34 -24.84 11.30
C ASP A 94 -1.18 -25.21 10.06
N THR A 95 -0.88 -24.63 8.89
CA THR A 95 -1.58 -24.96 7.65
C THR A 95 -1.43 -26.44 7.31
N LEU A 96 -2.54 -27.10 7.03
CA LEU A 96 -2.54 -28.50 6.63
C LEU A 96 -2.01 -28.64 5.19
N VAL A 97 -0.97 -29.44 5.06
CA VAL A 97 -0.33 -29.78 3.78
C VAL A 97 -0.34 -31.30 3.62
N TRP A 98 -0.62 -31.74 2.41
CA TRP A 98 -0.54 -33.12 2.00
C TRP A 98 0.50 -33.26 0.89
N LYS A 99 1.26 -34.35 0.92
CA LYS A 99 2.15 -34.72 -0.18
C LYS A 99 1.98 -36.19 -0.53
N GLU A 100 2.35 -36.55 -1.74
CA GLU A 100 2.36 -37.94 -2.17
C GLU A 100 3.18 -38.80 -1.19
N GLY A 101 2.58 -39.90 -0.71
CA GLY A 101 3.16 -40.79 0.30
C GLY A 101 2.77 -40.48 1.76
N THR A 102 2.04 -39.40 2.05
CA THR A 102 1.46 -39.16 3.38
C THR A 102 0.02 -39.68 3.46
N LYS A 103 -0.34 -40.41 4.54
CA LYS A 103 -1.68 -41.00 4.69
C LYS A 103 -2.75 -39.99 5.07
N THR A 104 -2.37 -38.89 5.71
CA THR A 104 -3.26 -37.85 6.19
C THR A 104 -2.70 -36.47 5.87
N TRP A 105 -3.54 -35.45 5.95
CA TRP A 105 -3.08 -34.07 6.00
C TRP A 105 -2.19 -33.87 7.23
N VAL A 106 -1.08 -33.15 7.06
CA VAL A 106 -0.08 -32.91 8.10
C VAL A 106 0.20 -31.42 8.15
N GLU A 107 0.36 -30.85 9.35
CA GLU A 107 0.77 -29.44 9.49
C GLU A 107 2.08 -29.16 8.75
N ALA A 108 2.16 -28.01 8.08
CA ALA A 108 3.30 -27.58 7.29
C ALA A 108 4.62 -27.64 8.08
N GLN A 109 4.60 -27.33 9.38
CA GLN A 109 5.79 -27.41 10.25
C GLN A 109 6.30 -28.82 10.52
N LYS A 110 5.44 -29.85 10.38
CA LYS A 110 5.79 -31.26 10.61
C LYS A 110 6.38 -31.92 9.37
N ILE A 111 6.27 -31.29 8.19
CA ILE A 111 6.89 -31.77 6.95
C ILE A 111 8.31 -31.19 6.87
N PRO A 112 9.40 -31.99 6.98
CA PRO A 112 10.76 -31.46 7.09
C PRO A 112 11.21 -30.56 5.94
N GLU A 113 10.69 -30.80 4.73
CA GLU A 113 10.98 -30.01 3.53
C GLU A 113 10.40 -28.60 3.61
N ILE A 114 9.23 -28.45 4.24
CA ILE A 114 8.51 -27.19 4.42
C ILE A 114 8.93 -26.50 5.72
N ALA A 115 9.21 -27.29 6.77
CA ALA A 115 9.72 -26.81 8.05
C ALA A 115 10.97 -25.94 7.89
N LYS A 116 11.85 -26.30 6.95
CA LYS A 116 13.06 -25.55 6.60
C LYS A 116 12.77 -24.22 5.88
N LEU A 117 11.58 -24.05 5.30
CA LEU A 117 11.17 -22.82 4.61
C LEU A 117 10.62 -21.76 5.57
N PHE A 118 10.17 -22.14 6.77
CA PHE A 118 9.75 -21.17 7.77
C PHE A 118 10.98 -20.41 8.31
N PRO A 119 10.93 -19.07 8.38
CA PRO A 119 12.01 -18.30 8.96
C PRO A 119 12.21 -18.70 10.43
N LYS A 120 13.47 -19.02 10.80
CA LYS A 120 13.87 -19.40 12.16
C LYS A 120 14.27 -18.21 13.05
N GLY A 121 13.90 -16.99 12.66
CA GLY A 121 14.19 -15.76 13.39
C GLY A 121 12.92 -15.05 13.85
N PRO A 122 13.04 -13.95 14.62
CA PRO A 122 11.91 -13.09 14.91
C PRO A 122 11.19 -12.72 13.60
N PRO A 123 9.84 -12.62 13.61
CA PRO A 123 9.09 -12.31 12.40
C PRO A 123 9.61 -11.00 11.79
N PRO A 124 9.71 -10.92 10.46
CA PRO A 124 10.13 -9.69 9.80
C PRO A 124 9.18 -8.55 10.20
N ILE A 125 9.75 -7.40 10.58
CA ILE A 125 8.99 -6.19 10.89
C ILE A 125 8.18 -5.84 9.63
N SER A 126 6.85 -5.78 9.77
CA SER A 126 5.99 -5.43 8.63
C SER A 126 6.29 -4.01 8.17
N ASP A 127 6.13 -3.73 6.88
CA ASP A 127 6.25 -2.38 6.34
C ASP A 127 5.37 -1.40 7.13
N LYS A 128 4.12 -1.79 7.42
CA LYS A 128 3.18 -1.01 8.25
C LYS A 128 3.81 -0.62 9.59
N LEU A 129 4.45 -1.56 10.30
CA LEU A 129 5.05 -1.30 11.60
C LEU A 129 6.34 -0.47 11.48
N ARG A 130 7.14 -0.67 10.44
CA ARG A 130 8.32 0.17 10.17
C ARG A 130 7.89 1.62 9.93
N ILE A 131 6.93 1.84 9.04
CA ILE A 131 6.43 3.19 8.72
C ILE A 131 5.76 3.82 9.95
N LYS A 132 4.96 3.07 10.72
CA LYS A 132 4.38 3.60 11.97
C LYS A 132 5.49 4.15 12.89
N ARG A 133 6.53 3.36 13.14
CA ARG A 133 7.63 3.78 14.03
C ARG A 133 8.44 4.93 13.44
N PHE A 134 8.58 4.97 12.13
CA PHE A 134 9.23 6.07 11.42
C PHE A 134 8.45 7.39 11.59
N LEU A 135 7.12 7.38 11.49
CA LEU A 135 6.31 8.60 11.60
C LEU A 135 6.29 9.20 13.00
N VAL A 136 6.53 8.41 14.06
CA VAL A 136 6.56 8.95 15.42
C VAL A 136 7.59 10.05 15.55
N GLY A 137 7.19 11.19 16.12
CA GLY A 137 8.03 12.37 16.30
C GLY A 137 7.35 13.65 15.82
N HIS A 138 8.12 14.73 15.86
CA HIS A 138 7.72 16.07 15.49
C HIS A 138 8.11 16.38 14.04
N TRP A 139 7.17 16.92 13.28
CA TRP A 139 7.29 17.21 11.86
C TRP A 139 6.80 18.62 11.58
N THR A 140 7.51 19.30 10.70
CA THR A 140 7.18 20.65 10.25
C THR A 140 7.19 20.72 8.74
N GLY A 141 6.41 21.61 8.15
CA GLY A 141 6.44 21.84 6.71
C GLY A 141 5.59 23.01 6.30
N GLU A 142 5.61 23.30 5.01
CA GLU A 142 4.85 24.39 4.42
C GLU A 142 4.10 23.91 3.18
N THR A 143 2.87 24.36 3.02
CA THR A 143 2.11 24.20 1.78
C THR A 143 1.43 25.52 1.42
N GLN A 144 1.02 25.63 0.16
CA GLN A 144 0.08 26.66 -0.28
C GLN A 144 -1.26 26.03 -0.62
N LEU A 145 -2.35 26.73 -0.35
CA LEU A 145 -3.71 26.33 -0.65
C LEU A 145 -4.40 27.47 -1.37
N THR A 146 -5.05 27.18 -2.50
CA THR A 146 -5.84 28.19 -3.20
C THR A 146 -7.32 28.01 -2.89
N LEU A 147 -7.93 28.96 -2.20
CA LEU A 147 -9.36 29.00 -1.91
C LEU A 147 -9.98 30.26 -2.54
N GLY A 148 -10.99 30.09 -3.39
CA GLY A 148 -11.71 31.22 -3.98
C GLY A 148 -10.83 32.20 -4.76
N GLY A 149 -9.73 31.72 -5.36
CA GLY A 149 -8.75 32.53 -6.10
C GLY A 149 -7.68 33.22 -5.23
N VAL A 150 -7.74 33.06 -3.91
CA VAL A 150 -6.71 33.54 -2.97
C VAL A 150 -5.78 32.40 -2.62
N THR A 151 -4.47 32.61 -2.73
CA THR A 151 -3.46 31.62 -2.32
C THR A 151 -3.01 31.90 -0.90
N GLU A 152 -3.37 31.02 0.02
CA GLU A 152 -2.97 31.07 1.42
C GLU A 152 -1.73 30.18 1.63
N SER A 153 -0.81 30.63 2.49
CA SER A 153 0.34 29.83 2.91
C SER A 153 0.03 29.18 4.26
N VAL A 154 0.35 27.91 4.41
CA VAL A 154 0.07 27.14 5.62
C VAL A 154 1.37 26.56 6.15
N LEU A 155 1.77 27.01 7.34
CA LEU A 155 2.81 26.37 8.12
C LEU A 155 2.21 25.26 8.97
N ILE A 156 2.86 24.12 8.95
CA ILE A 156 2.41 22.88 9.57
C ILE A 156 3.39 22.54 10.67
N ASP A 157 2.88 22.28 11.86
CA ASP A 157 3.62 21.76 12.99
C ASP A 157 2.81 20.61 13.58
N VAL A 158 3.30 19.37 13.48
CA VAL A 158 2.55 18.19 13.92
C VAL A 158 3.44 17.18 14.60
N THR A 159 2.97 16.63 15.71
CA THR A 159 3.60 15.53 16.42
C THR A 159 2.73 14.29 16.30
N TYR A 160 3.31 13.20 15.78
CA TYR A 160 2.71 11.87 15.79
C TYR A 160 3.23 11.10 17.01
N HIS A 161 2.32 10.69 17.89
CA HIS A 161 2.64 9.98 19.13
C HIS A 161 2.59 8.46 18.93
N GLU A 162 3.36 7.72 19.74
CA GLU A 162 3.49 6.26 19.63
C GLU A 162 2.15 5.51 19.86
N ASP A 163 1.29 6.09 20.69
CA ASP A 163 -0.05 5.59 21.03
C ASP A 163 -1.06 5.72 19.88
N GLY A 164 -0.68 6.37 18.78
CA GLY A 164 -1.55 6.61 17.62
C GLY A 164 -2.36 7.89 17.72
N THR A 165 -2.05 8.79 18.67
CA THR A 165 -2.59 10.15 18.70
C THR A 165 -1.69 11.12 17.92
N LEU A 166 -2.27 12.22 17.46
CA LEU A 166 -1.53 13.34 16.87
C LEU A 166 -1.93 14.64 17.55
N SER A 167 -1.01 15.59 17.61
CA SER A 167 -1.25 16.95 18.10
C SER A 167 -0.36 17.94 17.37
N GLY A 168 -0.82 19.17 17.16
CA GLY A 168 -0.03 20.15 16.43
C GLY A 168 -0.73 21.49 16.28
N THR A 169 -0.12 22.35 15.49
CA THR A 169 -0.69 23.63 15.06
C THR A 169 -0.54 23.82 13.56
N GLN A 170 -1.45 24.57 12.98
CA GLN A 170 -1.32 25.06 11.62
C GLN A 170 -1.50 26.56 11.61
N THR A 171 -0.58 27.28 10.99
CA THR A 171 -0.67 28.73 10.83
C THR A 171 -1.02 29.06 9.39
N HIS A 172 -2.26 29.47 9.18
CA HIS A 172 -2.79 29.89 7.89
C HIS A 172 -2.54 31.38 7.71
N THR A 173 -1.79 31.73 6.67
CA THR A 173 -1.42 33.11 6.32
C THR A 173 -2.12 33.47 5.02
N SER A 174 -3.12 34.35 5.10
CA SER A 174 -3.85 34.86 3.95
C SER A 174 -3.22 36.18 3.48
N PRO A 175 -2.82 36.31 2.21
CA PRO A 175 -2.25 37.54 1.69
C PRO A 175 -3.30 38.66 1.66
N SER A 176 -2.88 39.89 1.91
CA SER A 176 -3.80 41.02 1.79
C SER A 176 -4.18 41.26 0.33
N PRO A 177 -5.48 41.43 0.01
CA PRO A 177 -5.90 41.80 -1.33
C PRO A 177 -5.62 43.27 -1.68
N MET A 178 -5.24 44.10 -0.69
CA MET A 178 -4.93 45.52 -0.86
C MET A 178 -3.48 45.82 -0.45
N GLU A 179 -2.79 46.63 -1.26
CA GLU A 179 -1.45 47.12 -0.98
C GLU A 179 -1.42 47.98 0.30
N GLY A 180 -0.43 47.76 1.17
CA GLY A 180 -0.28 48.48 2.44
C GLY A 180 -1.03 47.89 3.64
N ILE A 181 -1.85 46.85 3.47
CA ILE A 181 -2.46 46.11 4.59
C ILE A 181 -1.64 44.84 4.86
N PRO A 182 -1.27 44.55 6.12
CA PRO A 182 -0.50 43.35 6.45
C PRO A 182 -1.34 42.07 6.23
N PRO A 183 -0.67 40.93 5.94
CA PRO A 183 -1.34 39.63 5.86
C PRO A 183 -1.96 39.23 7.20
N SER A 184 -3.02 38.42 7.15
CA SER A 184 -3.70 37.91 8.34
C SER A 184 -3.30 36.48 8.64
N ASN A 185 -3.02 36.19 9.91
CA ASN A 185 -2.65 34.86 10.38
C ASN A 185 -3.75 34.25 11.23
N VAL A 186 -4.09 32.98 10.98
CA VAL A 186 -5.00 32.18 11.81
C VAL A 186 -4.27 30.94 12.27
N VAL A 187 -4.18 30.76 13.59
CA VAL A 187 -3.61 29.54 14.18
C VAL A 187 -4.76 28.57 14.47
N VAL A 188 -4.66 27.38 13.90
CA VAL A 188 -5.56 26.25 14.14
C VAL A 188 -4.81 25.23 14.98
N VAL A 189 -5.32 24.92 16.17
CA VAL A 189 -4.79 23.81 16.98
C VAL A 189 -5.42 22.53 16.48
N VAL A 190 -4.61 21.51 16.21
CA VAL A 190 -5.08 20.22 15.72
C VAL A 190 -4.76 19.12 16.73
N GLU A 191 -5.72 18.24 16.98
CA GLU A 191 -5.52 17.02 17.75
C GLU A 191 -6.29 15.87 17.09
N GLY A 192 -5.87 14.62 17.32
CA GLY A 192 -6.53 13.53 16.64
C GLY A 192 -5.92 12.17 16.85
N THR A 193 -6.28 11.26 15.95
CA THR A 193 -5.68 9.93 15.85
C THR A 193 -5.17 9.69 14.45
N TRP A 194 -4.14 8.85 14.33
CA TRP A 194 -3.58 8.46 13.04
C TRP A 194 -3.32 6.96 12.96
N GLU A 195 -3.38 6.44 11.75
CA GLU A 195 -3.03 5.06 11.44
C GLU A 195 -2.43 4.95 10.04
N VAL A 196 -1.36 4.17 9.89
CA VAL A 196 -0.87 3.74 8.57
C VAL A 196 -1.81 2.66 8.04
N LYS A 197 -2.67 2.95 7.07
CA LYS A 197 -3.61 1.96 6.50
C LYS A 197 -2.91 0.90 5.63
N ALA A 198 -1.92 1.32 4.85
CA ALA A 198 -1.13 0.46 3.98
C ALA A 198 0.30 1.00 3.87
N ALA A 199 1.29 0.11 3.66
CA ALA A 199 2.69 0.49 3.51
C ALA A 199 3.43 -0.48 2.59
N SER A 200 4.36 0.06 1.83
CA SER A 200 5.37 -0.64 1.05
C SER A 200 6.77 -0.26 1.56
N LYS A 201 7.82 -0.45 0.76
CA LYS A 201 9.19 -0.10 1.15
C LYS A 201 9.34 1.40 1.46
N ASP A 202 8.94 2.25 0.53
CA ASP A 202 9.18 3.70 0.61
C ASP A 202 7.88 4.51 0.47
N THR A 203 6.70 3.86 0.32
CA THR A 203 5.41 4.56 0.22
C THR A 203 4.39 4.03 1.21
N PHE A 204 3.45 4.87 1.62
CA PHE A 204 2.40 4.49 2.56
C PHE A 204 1.11 5.30 2.37
N THR A 205 0.03 4.79 2.95
CA THR A 205 -1.27 5.46 3.06
C THR A 205 -1.52 5.76 4.52
N LEU A 206 -1.63 7.04 4.85
CA LEU A 206 -1.91 7.54 6.19
C LEU A 206 -3.39 7.88 6.30
N VAL A 207 -4.00 7.51 7.42
CA VAL A 207 -5.37 7.92 7.78
C VAL A 207 -5.29 8.73 9.05
N GLU A 208 -5.83 9.94 9.02
CA GLU A 208 -5.82 10.87 10.14
C GLU A 208 -7.24 11.30 10.46
N LYS A 209 -7.64 11.22 11.72
CA LYS A 209 -8.92 11.74 12.23
C LYS A 209 -8.59 12.93 13.09
N VAL A 210 -8.80 14.13 12.56
CA VAL A 210 -8.33 15.38 13.15
C VAL A 210 -9.52 16.19 13.65
N LYS A 211 -9.34 16.84 14.79
CA LYS A 211 -10.19 17.91 15.31
C LYS A 211 -9.38 19.21 15.30
N GLY A 212 -9.87 20.21 14.57
CA GLY A 212 -9.29 21.54 14.53
C GLY A 212 -10.04 22.51 15.44
N TYR A 213 -9.30 23.34 16.17
CA TYR A 213 -9.81 24.38 17.04
C TYR A 213 -9.32 25.75 16.57
N MET A 214 -10.27 26.64 16.32
CA MET A 214 -10.03 28.05 16.03
C MET A 214 -10.60 28.93 17.13
N PRO A 215 -10.00 30.10 17.43
CA PRO A 215 -10.53 31.01 18.42
C PRO A 215 -11.98 31.43 18.10
N GLY A 216 -12.89 31.21 19.05
CA GLY A 216 -14.29 31.63 18.92
C GLY A 216 -15.17 30.76 18.00
N MET A 217 -14.65 29.63 17.49
CA MET A 217 -15.42 28.69 16.66
C MET A 217 -15.53 27.31 17.33
N PRO A 218 -16.63 26.57 17.09
CA PRO A 218 -16.71 25.18 17.52
C PRO A 218 -15.64 24.33 16.83
N ALA A 219 -15.22 23.25 17.49
CA ALA A 219 -14.28 22.31 16.93
C ALA A 219 -14.86 21.66 15.66
N ILE A 220 -14.02 21.54 14.63
CA ILE A 220 -14.38 20.90 13.37
C ILE A 220 -13.62 19.58 13.29
N SER A 221 -14.33 18.49 12.99
CA SER A 221 -13.75 17.15 12.91
C SER A 221 -13.73 16.66 11.47
N GLU A 222 -12.58 16.21 11.00
CA GLU A 222 -12.40 15.67 9.64
C GLU A 222 -11.61 14.35 9.68
N THR A 223 -11.80 13.51 8.66
CA THR A 223 -10.99 12.30 8.45
C THR A 223 -10.35 12.37 7.08
N HIS A 224 -9.03 12.29 7.05
CA HIS A 224 -8.23 12.35 5.83
C HIS A 224 -7.59 11.00 5.56
N THR A 225 -7.50 10.65 4.28
CA THR A 225 -6.69 9.54 3.81
C THR A 225 -5.75 10.10 2.75
N SER A 226 -4.46 9.98 2.98
CA SER A 226 -3.43 10.60 2.14
C SER A 226 -2.32 9.62 1.81
N ARG A 227 -1.77 9.72 0.60
CA ARG A 227 -0.60 8.93 0.17
C ARG A 227 0.69 9.71 0.33
N TRP A 228 1.72 9.01 0.78
CA TRP A 228 3.03 9.60 1.08
C TRP A 228 4.16 8.72 0.59
N GLU A 229 5.30 9.34 0.36
CA GLU A 229 6.59 8.68 0.18
C GLU A 229 7.60 9.13 1.25
N ILE A 230 8.45 8.21 1.68
CA ILE A 230 9.65 8.52 2.44
C ILE A 230 10.72 8.93 1.43
N VAL A 231 11.17 10.18 1.52
CA VAL A 231 12.22 10.72 0.66
C VAL A 231 13.60 10.38 1.25
N ASP A 232 13.75 10.60 2.56
CA ASP A 232 14.94 10.27 3.34
C ASP A 232 14.57 10.03 4.82
N ASN A 233 15.55 10.01 5.73
CA ASN A 233 15.33 9.71 7.15
C ASN A 233 14.49 10.76 7.89
N ASP A 234 14.46 11.98 7.37
CA ASP A 234 13.89 13.15 8.02
C ASP A 234 12.85 13.84 7.13
N THR A 235 12.57 13.31 5.94
CA THR A 235 11.65 13.93 4.97
C THR A 235 10.61 12.94 4.45
N ILE A 236 9.34 13.34 4.52
CA ILE A 236 8.22 12.67 3.84
C ILE A 236 7.55 13.64 2.86
N ARG A 237 7.16 13.13 1.69
CA ARG A 237 6.45 13.93 0.69
C ARG A 237 5.03 13.43 0.52
N ASN A 238 4.08 14.36 0.51
CA ASN A 238 2.69 14.07 0.20
C ASN A 238 2.53 13.87 -1.31
N LEU A 239 2.08 12.69 -1.74
CA LEU A 239 1.97 12.34 -3.16
C LEU A 239 0.74 12.94 -3.87
N GLU A 240 -0.19 13.52 -3.11
CA GLU A 240 -1.37 14.17 -3.66
C GLU A 240 -1.11 15.66 -3.91
N LYS A 241 -0.28 16.28 -3.07
CA LYS A 241 -0.08 17.74 -3.05
C LYS A 241 1.36 18.20 -3.25
N GLY A 242 2.32 17.29 -3.18
CA GLY A 242 3.73 17.56 -3.44
C GLY A 242 4.48 18.29 -2.32
N TYR A 243 3.80 18.78 -1.27
CA TYR A 243 4.50 19.36 -0.12
C TYR A 243 5.23 18.30 0.70
N GLU A 244 6.25 18.75 1.43
CA GLU A 244 7.08 17.91 2.27
C GLU A 244 6.90 18.26 3.74
N LEU A 245 7.03 17.25 4.59
CA LEU A 245 7.23 17.43 6.01
C LEU A 245 8.63 16.97 6.36
N HIS A 246 9.29 17.76 7.19
CA HIS A 246 10.63 17.53 7.69
C HIS A 246 10.59 17.29 9.19
N ARG A 247 11.37 16.34 9.68
CA ARG A 247 11.52 16.08 11.10
C ARG A 247 12.18 17.28 11.77
N ALA A 248 11.57 17.77 12.83
CA ALA A 248 12.15 18.81 13.68
C ALA A 248 12.94 18.15 14.82
N TYR A 249 14.13 18.70 15.12
CA TYR A 249 15.04 18.23 16.17
C TYR A 249 14.94 19.08 17.45
#